data_AF-A0A7R9DGH2-F1
#
_entry.id   AF-A0A7R9DGH2-F1
#
_cell.length_a   1.000
_cell.length_b   1.000
_cell.length_c   1.000
_cell.angle_alpha   90.00
_cell.angle_beta   90.00
_cell.angle_gamma   90.00
#
_symmetry.space_group_name_H-M   'P 1'
#
loop_
_entity.id
_entity.type
_entity.pdbx_description
1 polymer ?
#
loop_
_entity_poly.entity_id
_entity_poly.type
_entity_poly.pdbx_seq_one_letter_code
_entity_poly.pdbx_strand_id
1 'polypeptide(L)'
;MIWTDRPYVCTPIGALSLLCAGLHTISWQFDPCVQYQVENDLTRLSKYPEINLLAAASPIVLVRRDNSRRKLLQTSVTLLAAAFCAWRIYDAYK
;
A
#
# COMPACT_ATOMS: atom_id res chain seq x y z
N MET A 1 10.29 24.01 16.57
CA MET A 1 9.80 22.62 16.60
C MET A 1 8.38 22.66 17.13
N ILE A 2 7.36 22.45 16.29
CA ILE A 2 5.95 22.63 16.68
C ILE A 2 5.44 21.57 17.69
N TRP A 3 6.22 20.51 17.88
CA TRP A 3 5.87 19.34 18.69
C TRP A 3 6.12 19.55 20.19
N THR A 4 7.02 20.46 20.55
CA THR A 4 7.43 20.72 21.94
C THR A 4 6.41 21.57 22.70
N ASP A 5 5.62 22.39 22.00
CA ASP A 5 4.75 23.38 22.63
C ASP A 5 3.46 22.78 23.21
N ARG A 6 2.93 21.68 22.64
CA ARG A 6 1.71 20.99 23.11
C ARG A 6 1.73 19.47 22.87
N PRO A 7 2.63 18.71 23.52
CA PRO A 7 2.77 17.27 23.32
C PRO A 7 1.48 16.50 23.61
N TYR A 8 0.68 16.93 24.59
CA TYR A 8 -0.58 16.29 24.98
C TYR A 8 -1.68 16.30 23.90
N VAL A 9 -1.61 17.21 22.93
CA VAL A 9 -2.59 17.28 21.82
C VAL A 9 -2.01 16.63 20.56
N CYS A 10 -0.73 16.87 20.26
CA CYS A 10 -0.10 16.32 19.07
C CYS A 10 0.13 14.80 19.16
N THR A 11 0.42 14.27 20.35
CA THR A 11 0.67 12.82 20.53
C THR A 11 -0.56 11.95 20.28
N PRO A 12 -1.77 12.20 20.84
CA PRO A 12 -2.93 11.36 20.57
C PRO A 12 -3.41 11.47 19.12
N ILE A 13 -3.34 12.67 18.52
CA ILE A 13 -3.74 12.87 17.11
C ILE A 13 -2.77 12.14 16.17
N GLY A 14 -1.46 12.22 16.44
CA GLY A 14 -0.45 11.48 15.68
C GLY A 14 -0.61 9.96 15.83
N ALA A 15 -0.85 9.48 17.05
CA ALA A 15 -1.10 8.07 17.32
C ALA A 15 -2.37 7.57 16.59
N LEU A 16 -3.48 8.32 16.67
CA LEU A 16 -4.72 7.99 15.98
C LEU A 16 -4.54 7.95 14.46
N SER A 17 -3.83 8.94 13.89
CA SER A 17 -3.53 8.98 12.46
C SER A 17 -2.70 7.77 12.01
N LEU A 18 -1.65 7.41 12.77
CA LEU A 18 -0.84 6.23 12.49
C LEU A 18 -1.64 4.93 12.61
N LEU A 19 -2.50 4.81 13.62
CA LEU A 19 -3.37 3.65 13.78
C LEU A 19 -4.36 3.53 12.62
N CYS A 20 -5.02 4.62 12.25
CA CYS A 20 -5.96 4.65 11.13
C CYS A 20 -5.27 4.27 9.80
N ALA A 21 -4.12 4.89 9.51
CA ALA A 21 -3.34 4.60 8.31
C ALA A 21 -2.82 3.15 8.29
N GLY A 22 -2.38 2.63 9.44
CA GLY A 22 -1.93 1.25 9.60
C GLY A 22 -3.06 0.26 9.36
N LEU A 23 -4.22 0.47 9.98
CA LEU A 23 -5.41 -0.38 9.80
C LEU A 23 -5.88 -0.37 8.34
N HIS A 24 -5.96 0.81 7.71
CA HIS A 24 -6.31 0.94 6.29
C HIS A 24 -5.30 0.20 5.40
N THR A 25 -4.01 0.31 5.71
CA THR A 25 -2.98 -0.42 4.96
C THR A 25 -3.16 -1.92 5.10
N ILE A 26 -3.36 -2.42 6.32
CA ILE A 26 -3.60 -3.84 6.60
C ILE A 26 -4.85 -4.33 5.86
N SER A 27 -5.97 -3.61 5.94
CA SER A 27 -7.21 -4.01 5.27
C SER A 27 -7.02 -4.14 3.76
N TRP A 28 -6.33 -3.19 3.13
CA TRP A 28 -6.04 -3.23 1.69
C TRP A 28 -4.98 -4.27 1.30
N GLN A 29 -4.06 -4.61 2.20
CA GLN A 29 -3.02 -5.60 1.94
C GLN A 29 -3.58 -7.02 1.89
N PHE A 30 -4.60 -7.32 2.70
CA PHE A 30 -5.26 -8.63 2.75
C PHE A 30 -6.47 -8.77 1.83
N ASP A 31 -6.94 -7.68 1.23
CA ASP A 31 -8.02 -7.72 0.25
C ASP A 31 -7.58 -8.48 -1.03
N PRO A 32 -8.30 -9.53 -1.47
CA PRO A 32 -8.03 -10.22 -2.74
C PRO A 32 -8.05 -9.30 -3.96
N CYS A 33 -8.84 -8.22 -3.94
CA CYS A 33 -9.01 -7.27 -5.02
C CYS A 33 -7.69 -6.63 -5.46
N VAL A 34 -6.73 -6.43 -4.54
CA VAL A 34 -5.44 -5.81 -4.85
C VAL A 34 -4.54 -6.66 -5.77
N GLN A 35 -4.87 -7.93 -5.95
CA GLN A 35 -4.16 -8.84 -6.86
C GLN A 35 -4.67 -8.73 -8.29
N TYR A 36 -5.87 -8.20 -8.50
CA TYR A 36 -6.44 -8.00 -9.83
C TYR A 36 -5.89 -6.69 -10.40
N GLN A 37 -4.99 -6.81 -11.37
CA GLN A 37 -4.37 -5.68 -12.04
C GLN A 37 -4.76 -5.67 -13.51
N VAL A 38 -4.85 -4.48 -14.08
CA VAL A 38 -5.14 -4.33 -15.51
C VAL A 38 -3.97 -4.92 -16.31
N GLU A 39 -4.28 -5.86 -17.20
CA GLU A 39 -3.31 -6.37 -18.16
C GLU A 39 -3.10 -5.29 -19.24
N ASN A 40 -1.88 -4.76 -19.31
CA ASN A 40 -1.52 -3.73 -20.29
C ASN A 40 -0.76 -4.31 -21.50
N ASP A 41 -0.40 -5.59 -21.46
CA ASP A 41 0.37 -6.23 -22.52
C ASP A 41 -0.54 -6.74 -23.64
N LEU A 42 -0.60 -5.95 -24.71
CA LEU A 42 -1.41 -6.23 -25.90
C LEU A 42 -1.05 -7.57 -26.57
N THR A 43 0.21 -8.03 -26.46
CA THR A 43 0.64 -9.31 -27.05
C THR A 43 0.16 -10.52 -26.26
N ARG A 44 -0.14 -10.35 -24.96
CA ARG A 44 -0.73 -11.38 -24.11
C ARG A 44 -2.25 -11.38 -24.24
N LEU A 45 -2.85 -10.20 -24.38
CA LEU A 45 -4.27 -10.02 -24.69
C LEU A 45 -4.63 -10.61 -26.05
N SER A 46 -3.81 -10.42 -27.08
CA SER A 46 -4.07 -10.92 -28.44
C SER A 46 -4.14 -12.45 -28.56
N LYS A 47 -3.67 -13.19 -27.53
CA LYS A 47 -3.76 -14.66 -27.46
C LYS A 47 -5.16 -15.17 -27.15
N TYR A 48 -6.05 -14.29 -26.71
CA TYR A 48 -7.43 -14.63 -26.37
C TYR A 48 -8.36 -14.04 -27.44
N PRO A 49 -8.78 -14.84 -28.43
CA PRO A 49 -9.57 -14.35 -29.56
C PRO A 49 -10.95 -13.81 -29.14
N GLU A 50 -11.45 -14.23 -27.98
CA GLU A 50 -12.72 -13.74 -27.40
C GLU A 50 -12.69 -12.25 -27.03
N ILE A 51 -11.51 -11.71 -26.69
CA ILE A 51 -11.35 -10.29 -26.33
C ILE A 51 -11.49 -9.39 -27.57
N ASN A 52 -11.07 -9.90 -28.74
CA ASN A 52 -11.23 -9.20 -30.01
C ASN A 52 -12.70 -9.13 -30.45
N LEU A 53 -13.53 -10.10 -30.06
CA LEU A 53 -14.98 -10.09 -30.31
C LEU A 53 -15.70 -9.02 -29.47
N LEU A 54 -15.18 -8.77 -28.26
CA LEU A 54 -15.65 -7.74 -27.34
C LEU A 54 -15.00 -6.36 -27.60
N ALA A 55 -14.13 -6.23 -28.61
CA ALA A 55 -13.36 -5.01 -28.89
C ALA A 55 -14.25 -3.78 -29.14
N ALA A 56 -15.49 -3.96 -29.60
CA ALA A 56 -16.48 -2.89 -29.72
C ALA A 56 -16.75 -2.14 -28.39
N ALA A 57 -16.49 -2.78 -27.25
CA ALA A 57 -16.70 -2.23 -25.91
C ALA A 57 -15.41 -1.82 -25.17
N SER A 58 -14.22 -1.98 -25.78
CA SER A 58 -12.90 -1.69 -25.14
C SER A 58 -12.75 -2.32 -23.73
N PRO A 59 -12.83 -3.65 -23.60
CA PRO A 59 -12.87 -4.32 -22.31
C PRO A 59 -11.54 -4.19 -21.55
N ILE A 60 -11.62 -3.82 -20.26
CA ILE A 60 -10.49 -3.82 -19.33
C ILE A 60 -10.36 -5.22 -18.74
N VAL A 61 -9.27 -5.92 -19.07
CA VAL A 61 -9.02 -7.27 -18.57
C VAL A 61 -8.21 -7.20 -17.29
N LEU A 62 -8.77 -7.74 -16.22
CA LEU A 62 -8.09 -7.89 -14.94
C LEU A 62 -7.43 -9.26 -14.86
N VAL A 63 -6.12 -9.27 -14.71
CA VAL A 63 -5.35 -10.49 -14.48
C VAL A 63 -4.91 -10.53 -13.04
N ARG A 64 -5.08 -11.70 -12.41
CA ARG A 64 -4.58 -11.95 -11.07
C ARG A 64 -3.06 -12.03 -11.11
N ARG A 65 -2.38 -11.04 -10.53
CA ARG A 65 -0.93 -10.96 -10.43
C ARG A 65 -0.50 -11.03 -8.99
N ASP A 66 0.38 -11.97 -8.68
CA ASP A 66 0.95 -12.08 -7.34
C ASP A 66 1.87 -10.88 -7.07
N ASN A 67 1.53 -10.10 -6.05
CA ASN A 67 2.26 -8.92 -5.62
C ASN A 67 3.01 -9.13 -4.29
N SER A 68 3.12 -10.38 -3.81
CA SER A 68 3.72 -10.73 -2.52
C SER A 68 5.14 -10.19 -2.34
N ARG A 69 6.00 -10.28 -3.37
CA ARG A 69 7.37 -9.75 -3.31
C ARG A 69 7.42 -8.24 -3.12
N ARG A 70 6.59 -7.50 -3.87
CA ARG A 70 6.51 -6.05 -3.78
C ARG A 70 5.96 -5.62 -2.42
N LYS A 71 4.93 -6.31 -1.94
CA LYS A 71 4.36 -6.09 -0.60
C LYS A 71 5.40 -6.32 0.49
N LEU A 72 6.15 -7.42 0.42
CA LEU A 72 7.21 -7.73 1.39
C LEU A 72 8.28 -6.63 1.45
N LEU A 73 8.76 -6.18 0.29
CA LEU A 73 9.76 -5.09 0.21
C LEU A 73 9.21 -3.78 0.77
N GLN A 74 7.97 -3.41 0.43
CA GLN A 74 7.37 -2.18 0.93
C GLN A 74 7.15 -2.24 2.44
N THR A 75 6.70 -3.38 2.96
CA THR A 75 6.53 -3.60 4.40
C THR A 75 7.86 -3.57 5.13
N SER A 76 8.92 -4.19 4.59
CA SER A 76 10.25 -4.19 5.25
C SER A 76 10.85 -2.79 5.34
N VAL A 77 10.79 -2.01 4.24
CA VAL A 77 11.26 -0.62 4.23
C VAL A 77 10.47 0.24 5.22
N THR A 78 9.14 0.06 5.26
CA THR A 78 8.27 0.78 6.20
C THR A 78 8.59 0.44 7.65
N LEU A 79 8.82 -0.84 7.96
CA LEU A 79 9.20 -1.29 9.30
C LEU A 79 10.56 -0.74 9.74
N LEU A 80 11.55 -0.76 8.85
CA LEU A 80 12.88 -0.20 9.13
C LEU A 80 12.81 1.31 9.39
N ALA A 81 12.06 2.05 8.57
CA ALA A 81 11.86 3.48 8.76
C ALA A 81 11.13 3.78 10.09
N ALA A 82 10.08 3.01 10.41
CA ALA A 82 9.36 3.16 11.68
C ALA A 82 10.25 2.87 12.89
N ALA A 83 11.06 1.81 12.84
CA ALA A 83 12.03 1.47 13.89
C ALA A 83 13.08 2.57 14.08
N PHE A 84 13.61 3.13 12.99
CA PHE A 84 14.56 4.24 13.02
C PHE A 84 13.93 5.50 13.65
N CYS A 85 12.71 5.86 13.25
CA CYS A 85 11.98 6.97 13.85
C CYS A 85 11.74 6.75 15.34
N ALA A 86 11.28 5.56 15.75
CA ALA A 86 11.08 5.22 17.16
C ALA A 86 12.38 5.30 17.98
N TRP A 87 13.50 4.81 17.41
CA TRP A 87 14.81 4.92 18.04
C TRP A 87 15.26 6.38 18.21
N ARG A 88 15.10 7.22 17.18
CA ARG A 88 15.41 8.66 17.26
C ARG A 88 14.56 9.38 18.30
N ILE A 89 13.30 9.00 18.45
CA ILE A 89 12.42 9.55 19.49
C ILE A 89 12.90 9.09 20.87
N TYR A 90 13.19 7.80 21.04
CA TYR A 90 13.71 7.27 22.31
C TYR A 90 15.01 7.97 22.75
N ASP A 91 15.95 8.16 21.82
CA ASP A 91 17.21 8.88 22.07
C ASP A 91 17.00 10.35 22.45
N ALA A 92 15.96 11.01 21.91
CA ALA A 92 15.64 12.39 22.24
C ALA A 92 14.95 12.56 23.62
N TYR A 93 14.36 11.50 24.16
CA TYR A 93 13.72 11.48 25.49
C TYR A 93 14.58 10.85 26.59
N LYS A 94 15.70 10.24 26.20
CA LYS A 94 16.75 9.76 27.10
C LYS A 94 17.56 10.93 27.63
#